data_AF-A0A5B7GL53-F1
#
_entry.id   AF-A0A5B7GL53-F1
#
_cell.length_a   1.000
_cell.length_b   1.000
_cell.length_c   1.000
_cell.angle_alpha   90.00
_cell.angle_beta   90.00
_cell.angle_gamma   90.00
#
_symmetry.space_group_name_H-M   'P 1'
#
loop_
_entity.id
_entity.type
_entity.pdbx_description
1 polymer ?
#
loop_
_entity_poly.entity_id
_entity_poly.type
_entity_poly.pdbx_seq_one_letter_code
_entity_poly.pdbx_strand_id
1 'polypeptide(L)'
;MEVLSMSGNYCVDKKPSAINWIEGRGKSVVCEAVVPGKVVTDVLKTQVPALVEACITKNLVGSSLAGSIGGNNAHAANIVAAMFIACGQEAGRERVAFVCNHVRMFKYQIFF
;
A
#
# COMPACT_ATOMS: atom_id res chain seq x y z
N MET A 1 38.22 -1.93 -13.82
CA MET A 1 36.77 -1.86 -13.54
C MET A 1 36.17 -0.97 -14.60
N GLU A 2 35.21 -1.48 -15.37
CA GLU A 2 34.52 -0.74 -16.43
C GLU A 2 33.08 -0.48 -15.99
N VAL A 3 32.61 0.77 -16.10
CA VAL A 3 31.25 1.16 -15.71
C VAL A 3 30.37 1.20 -16.96
N LEU A 4 29.48 0.21 -17.10
CA LEU A 4 28.56 0.12 -18.25
C LEU A 4 27.39 1.11 -18.16
N SER A 5 26.89 1.40 -16.96
CA SER A 5 25.80 2.36 -16.72
C SER A 5 25.81 2.84 -15.28
N MET A 6 25.40 4.10 -15.07
CA MET A 6 25.16 4.67 -13.74
C MET A 6 23.93 4.04 -13.05
N SER A 7 22.97 3.52 -13.82
CA SER A 7 21.78 2.83 -13.31
C SER A 7 21.60 1.48 -13.99
N GLY A 8 21.88 0.41 -13.25
CA GLY A 8 21.67 -0.97 -13.68
C GLY A 8 20.26 -1.50 -13.39
N ASN A 9 19.27 -0.62 -13.21
CA ASN A 9 17.93 -0.95 -12.69
C ASN A 9 17.90 -1.57 -11.28
N TYR A 10 19.02 -1.72 -10.57
CA TYR A 10 19.04 -2.27 -9.21
C TYR A 10 18.58 -1.26 -8.14
N CYS A 11 18.63 0.04 -8.43
CA CYS A 11 17.94 1.07 -7.65
C CYS A 11 16.41 1.01 -7.77
N VAL A 12 15.93 0.35 -8.84
CA VAL A 12 14.59 0.32 -9.42
C VAL A 12 13.83 1.64 -9.30
N ASP A 13 14.06 2.55 -10.25
CA ASP A 13 13.25 3.76 -10.40
C ASP A 13 12.06 3.53 -11.34
N LYS A 14 10.87 4.03 -10.95
CA LYS A 14 9.61 4.02 -11.74
C LYS A 14 9.10 2.65 -12.21
N LYS A 15 9.66 1.56 -11.71
CA LYS A 15 9.31 0.18 -12.05
C LYS A 15 8.93 -0.59 -10.78
N PRO A 16 7.97 -1.51 -10.83
CA PRO A 16 7.68 -2.38 -9.70
C PRO A 16 8.87 -3.33 -9.45
N SER A 17 9.24 -3.51 -8.18
CA SER A 17 10.27 -4.50 -7.80
C SER A 17 10.12 -4.94 -6.36
N ALA A 18 10.41 -6.22 -6.14
CA ALA A 18 10.50 -6.82 -4.81
C ALA A 18 11.60 -6.17 -3.94
N ILE A 19 12.68 -5.64 -4.53
CA ILE A 19 13.74 -5.01 -3.73
C ILE A 19 13.25 -3.73 -3.06
N ASN A 20 12.53 -2.89 -3.79
CA ASN A 20 11.92 -1.66 -3.24
C ASN A 20 10.89 -1.97 -2.16
N TRP A 21 10.27 -3.15 -2.25
CA TRP A 21 9.29 -3.60 -1.28
C TRP A 21 9.91 -4.09 0.01
N ILE A 22 10.95 -4.92 -0.09
CA ILE A 22 11.59 -5.56 1.06
C ILE A 22 12.51 -4.57 1.78
N GLU A 23 13.39 -3.90 1.03
CA GLU A 23 14.41 -2.99 1.58
C GLU A 23 13.90 -1.56 1.76
N GLY A 24 12.77 -1.23 1.13
CA GLY A 24 12.24 0.13 1.06
C GLY A 24 13.01 1.01 0.06
N ARG A 25 12.37 2.11 -0.36
CA ARG A 25 12.98 3.14 -1.22
C ARG A 25 12.38 4.50 -0.93
N GLY A 26 13.21 5.48 -0.57
CA GLY A 26 12.74 6.82 -0.20
C GLY A 26 12.23 6.86 1.25
N LYS A 27 10.92 6.99 1.46
CA LYS A 27 10.31 7.09 2.80
C LYS A 27 9.38 5.91 3.06
N SER A 28 9.69 5.13 4.08
CA SER A 28 8.83 4.05 4.59
C SER A 28 7.99 4.59 5.75
N VAL A 29 6.66 4.51 5.62
CA VAL A 29 5.70 5.11 6.56
C VAL A 29 4.64 4.08 6.96
N VAL A 30 4.16 4.18 8.20
CA VAL A 30 3.01 3.41 8.71
C VAL A 30 2.00 4.38 9.34
N CYS A 31 0.71 4.10 9.16
CA CYS A 31 -0.38 4.87 9.74
C CYS A 31 -1.47 3.91 10.27
N GLU A 32 -2.05 4.23 11.41
CA GLU A 32 -3.14 3.47 12.04
C GLU A 32 -4.20 4.41 12.62
N ALA A 33 -5.44 3.95 12.68
CA ALA A 33 -6.56 4.67 13.28
C ALA A 33 -7.59 3.68 13.84
N VAL A 34 -8.26 4.05 14.92
CA VAL A 34 -9.39 3.29 15.49
C VAL A 34 -10.69 4.00 15.12
N VAL A 35 -11.59 3.30 14.44
CA VAL A 35 -12.90 3.83 14.03
C VAL A 35 -14.01 3.19 14.88
N PRO A 36 -14.80 3.97 15.64
CA PRO A 36 -15.90 3.42 16.44
C PRO A 36 -16.95 2.72 15.57
N GLY A 37 -17.50 1.60 16.05
CA GLY A 37 -18.49 0.82 15.29
C GLY A 37 -19.72 1.62 14.86
N LYS A 38 -20.17 2.57 15.69
CA LYS A 38 -21.25 3.49 15.32
C LYS A 38 -20.92 4.33 14.09
N VAL A 39 -19.69 4.84 13.98
CA VAL A 39 -19.22 5.62 12.82
C VAL A 39 -19.16 4.74 11.57
N VAL A 40 -18.77 3.47 11.70
CA VAL A 40 -18.77 2.52 10.58
C VAL A 40 -20.18 2.32 10.02
N THR A 41 -21.18 2.13 10.89
CA THR A 41 -22.57 1.97 10.45
C THR A 41 -23.15 3.28 9.93
N ASP A 42 -22.94 4.39 10.63
CA ASP A 42 -23.58 5.68 10.33
C ASP A 42 -22.94 6.39 9.13
N VAL A 43 -21.62 6.27 8.92
CA VAL A 43 -20.90 6.98 7.86
C VAL A 43 -20.51 6.04 6.72
N LEU A 44 -19.87 4.91 7.04
CA LEU A 44 -19.40 3.95 6.03
C LEU A 44 -20.50 3.03 5.51
N LYS A 45 -21.69 3.05 6.14
CA LYS A 45 -22.88 2.29 5.76
C LYS A 45 -22.62 0.78 5.64
N THR A 46 -21.74 0.27 6.51
CA THR A 46 -21.36 -1.14 6.54
C THR A 46 -21.20 -1.61 7.98
N GLN A 47 -20.89 -2.89 8.17
CA GLN A 47 -20.59 -3.48 9.47
C GLN A 47 -19.11 -3.79 9.61
N VAL A 48 -18.58 -3.71 10.83
CA VAL A 48 -17.16 -4.01 11.11
C VAL A 48 -16.74 -5.40 10.62
N PRO A 49 -17.49 -6.49 10.86
CA PRO A 49 -17.10 -7.82 10.38
C PRO A 49 -17.00 -7.90 8.86
N ALA A 50 -17.94 -7.28 8.13
CA ALA A 50 -17.93 -7.25 6.67
C ALA A 50 -16.70 -6.51 6.12
N LEU A 51 -16.29 -5.42 6.77
CA LEU A 51 -15.11 -4.66 6.36
C LEU A 51 -13.81 -5.44 6.60
N VAL A 52 -13.72 -6.16 7.73
CA VAL A 52 -12.59 -7.05 8.03
C VAL A 52 -12.51 -8.20 7.02
N GLU A 53 -13.63 -8.86 6.74
CA GLU A 53 -13.71 -9.94 5.76
C GLU A 53 -13.32 -9.48 4.36
N ALA A 54 -13.84 -8.34 3.91
CA ALA A 54 -13.48 -7.75 2.63
C ALA A 54 -11.98 -7.41 2.56
N CYS A 55 -11.37 -6.94 3.65
CA CYS A 55 -9.95 -6.66 3.69
C CYS A 55 -9.11 -7.95 3.55
N ILE A 56 -9.46 -9.01 4.28
CA ILE A 56 -8.74 -10.28 4.22
C ILE A 56 -8.89 -10.92 2.83
N THR A 57 -10.12 -11.07 2.36
CA THR A 57 -10.42 -11.74 1.09
C THR A 57 -9.85 -10.98 -0.10
N LYS A 58 -9.98 -9.65 -0.14
CA LYS A 58 -9.58 -8.84 -1.29
C LYS A 58 -8.11 -8.41 -1.25
N ASN A 59 -7.66 -7.80 -0.15
CA ASN A 59 -6.33 -7.17 -0.08
C ASN A 59 -5.22 -8.17 0.23
N LEU A 60 -5.53 -9.28 0.90
CA LEU A 60 -4.53 -10.28 1.26
C LEU A 60 -4.64 -11.49 0.34
N VAL A 61 -5.73 -12.26 0.45
CA VAL A 61 -5.89 -13.52 -0.30
C VAL A 61 -5.98 -13.24 -1.80
N GLY A 62 -6.84 -12.31 -2.21
CA GLY A 62 -7.01 -11.94 -3.62
C GLY A 62 -5.72 -11.41 -4.26
N SER A 63 -5.01 -10.50 -3.59
CA SER A 63 -3.71 -10.00 -4.07
C SER A 63 -2.64 -11.10 -4.14
N SER A 64 -2.64 -12.04 -3.19
CA SER A 64 -1.73 -13.20 -3.20
C SER A 64 -2.02 -14.13 -4.37
N LEU A 65 -3.29 -14.44 -4.62
CA LEU A 65 -3.73 -15.26 -5.75
C LEU A 65 -3.42 -14.60 -7.10
N ALA A 66 -3.47 -13.27 -7.17
CA ALA A 66 -3.09 -12.50 -8.36
C ALA A 66 -1.56 -12.39 -8.56
N GLY A 67 -0.74 -12.91 -7.66
CA GLY A 67 0.73 -12.79 -7.73
C GLY A 67 1.23 -11.36 -7.51
N SER A 68 0.49 -10.53 -6.77
CA SER A 68 0.87 -9.14 -6.52
C SER A 68 2.04 -9.05 -5.53
N ILE A 69 3.05 -8.26 -5.86
CA ILE A 69 4.17 -7.95 -4.96
C ILE A 69 4.02 -6.51 -4.47
N GLY A 70 3.56 -6.38 -3.23
CA GLY A 70 3.37 -5.08 -2.56
C GLY A 70 2.11 -4.29 -2.93
N GLY A 71 1.22 -4.87 -3.73
CA GLY A 71 -0.11 -4.34 -4.04
C GLY A 71 -1.23 -4.82 -3.11
N ASN A 72 -0.93 -5.04 -1.82
CA ASN A 72 -1.89 -5.57 -0.84
C ASN A 72 -2.81 -4.48 -0.28
N ASN A 73 -3.52 -3.77 -1.16
CA ASN A 73 -4.37 -2.64 -0.82
C ASN A 73 -5.59 -2.54 -1.76
N ALA A 74 -6.47 -1.56 -1.50
CA ALA A 74 -7.62 -1.31 -2.36
C ALA A 74 -7.29 -0.46 -3.58
N HIS A 75 -6.79 0.76 -3.35
CA HIS A 75 -6.52 1.75 -4.39
C HIS A 75 -5.52 2.82 -3.90
N ALA A 76 -4.45 2.41 -3.21
CA ALA A 76 -3.45 3.35 -2.69
C ALA A 76 -2.82 4.21 -3.79
N ALA A 77 -2.63 3.64 -4.99
CA ALA A 77 -2.09 4.33 -6.15
C ALA A 77 -2.90 5.58 -6.55
N ASN A 78 -4.23 5.55 -6.39
CA ASN A 78 -5.09 6.67 -6.76
C ASN A 78 -4.86 7.89 -5.87
N ILE A 79 -4.77 7.68 -4.55
CA ILE A 79 -4.51 8.76 -3.59
C ILE A 79 -3.11 9.32 -3.80
N VAL A 80 -2.11 8.45 -3.95
CA VAL A 80 -0.72 8.85 -4.16
C VAL A 80 -0.57 9.64 -5.47
N ALA A 81 -1.18 9.19 -6.57
CA ALA A 81 -1.12 9.89 -7.85
C ALA A 81 -1.78 11.27 -7.78
N ALA A 82 -2.97 11.38 -7.17
CA ALA A 82 -3.65 12.65 -6.98
C ALA A 82 -2.81 13.64 -6.17
N MET A 83 -2.22 13.19 -5.05
CA MET A 83 -1.33 14.02 -4.23
C MET A 83 -0.06 14.42 -4.98
N PHE A 84 0.53 13.50 -5.75
CA PHE A 84 1.76 13.78 -6.49
C PHE A 84 1.51 14.84 -7.57
N ILE A 85 0.39 14.74 -8.29
CA ILE A 85 -0.01 15.75 -9.28
C ILE A 85 -0.28 17.10 -8.59
N ALA A 86 -1.05 17.10 -7.49
CA ALA A 86 -1.42 18.32 -6.79
C ALA A 86 -0.23 19.06 -6.15
N CYS A 87 0.78 18.33 -5.66
CA CYS A 87 1.96 18.88 -5.01
C CYS A 87 3.17 19.05 -5.96
N GLY A 88 2.97 18.95 -7.28
CA GLY A 88 4.03 19.11 -8.28
C GLY A 88 5.15 18.07 -8.19
N GLN A 89 4.87 16.89 -7.64
CA GLN A 89 5.80 15.77 -7.58
C GLN A 89 5.88 15.05 -8.93
N GLU A 90 6.91 14.22 -9.08
CA GLU A 90 7.09 13.42 -10.29
C GLU A 90 6.02 12.33 -10.39
N ALA A 91 5.02 12.53 -11.25
CA ALA A 91 3.85 11.67 -11.38
C ALA A 91 4.21 10.18 -11.54
N GLY A 92 5.24 9.85 -12.34
CA GLY A 92 5.68 8.47 -12.62
C GLY A 92 6.36 7.73 -11.45
N ARG A 93 6.56 8.38 -10.30
CA ARG A 93 7.02 7.74 -9.06
C ARG A 93 5.88 7.09 -8.26
N GLU A 94 4.62 7.35 -8.62
CA GLU A 94 3.47 6.67 -8.05
C GLU A 94 3.65 5.15 -8.11
N ARG A 95 4.22 4.62 -9.21
CA ARG A 95 4.53 3.19 -9.41
C ARG A 95 5.45 2.56 -8.37
N VAL A 96 6.20 3.37 -7.64
CA VAL A 96 7.10 2.92 -6.56
C VAL A 96 6.57 3.35 -5.19
N ALA A 97 5.79 4.42 -5.11
CA ALA A 97 5.28 4.96 -3.86
C ALA A 97 4.00 4.26 -3.35
N PHE A 98 3.24 3.56 -4.20
CA PHE A 98 2.00 2.89 -3.75
C PHE A 98 2.20 1.51 -3.10
N VAL A 99 3.44 1.02 -3.03
CA VAL A 99 3.76 -0.29 -2.46
C VAL A 99 3.40 -0.28 -0.97
N CYS A 100 2.32 -0.94 -0.60
CA CYS A 100 1.67 -0.81 0.71
C CYS A 100 1.28 -2.18 1.25
N ASN A 101 1.73 -2.49 2.47
CA ASN A 101 1.53 -3.79 3.10
C ASN A 101 0.52 -3.65 4.23
N HIS A 102 -0.54 -4.43 4.18
CA HIS A 102 -1.53 -4.46 5.25
C HIS A 102 -1.19 -5.51 6.32
N VAL A 103 0.00 -5.41 6.93
CA VAL A 103 0.43 -6.37 7.97
C VAL A 103 0.21 -5.82 9.40
N ARG A 104 -0.21 -4.56 9.58
CA ARG A 104 -0.38 -3.97 10.94
C ARG A 104 -1.78 -3.55 11.37
N MET A 105 -2.80 -3.58 10.53
CA MET A 105 -4.16 -3.23 10.99
C MET A 105 -4.77 -4.23 11.98
N PHE A 106 -4.16 -5.39 12.20
CA PHE A 106 -4.72 -6.42 13.08
C PHE A 106 -4.03 -6.57 14.43
N LYS A 107 -3.05 -5.71 14.80
CA LYS A 107 -2.40 -5.85 16.11
C LYS A 107 -3.23 -5.35 17.30
N TYR A 108 -4.41 -4.76 17.08
CA TYR A 108 -5.26 -4.20 18.15
C TYR A 108 -6.76 -4.50 18.01
N GLN A 109 -7.14 -5.70 17.53
CA GLN A 109 -8.55 -6.10 17.47
C GLN A 109 -8.81 -7.51 18.02
N ILE A 110 -8.06 -7.91 19.06
CA ILE A 110 -8.33 -9.10 19.90
C ILE A 110 -8.06 -8.81 21.39
N PHE A 111 -8.28 -7.58 21.87
CA PHE A 111 -8.37 -7.35 23.31
C PHE A 111 -9.49 -6.35 23.60
N PHE A 112 -10.59 -6.94 24.06
CA PHE A 112 -11.81 -6.38 24.66
C PHE A 112 -12.77 -5.60 23.77
#